data_AF-A0A0Q8VCY6-F1
#
_entry.id   AF-A0A0Q8VCY6-F1
#
_cell.length_a   1.000
_cell.length_b   1.000
_cell.length_c   1.000
_cell.angle_alpha   90.00
_cell.angle_beta   90.00
_cell.angle_gamma   90.00
#
_symmetry.space_group_name_H-M   'P 1'
#
loop_
_entity.id
_entity.type
_entity.pdbx_description
1 polymer ?
#
loop_
_entity_poly.entity_id
_entity_poly.type
_entity_poly.pdbx_seq_one_letter_code
_entity_poly.pdbx_strand_id
1 'polypeptide(L)'
;MGVTLDVPPGVLAQAGKAWDDAHDKLTGAGTRLGNIELANLSTTVESAVTTFLEVWSGETAVLSRQASSHSAAFADLDADLGLTDVAEAERLRSLLPFAFHDAPIEGE
;
A
#
# COMPACT_ATOMS: atom_id res chain seq x y z
N MET A 1 6.13 -22.90 16.57
CA MET A 1 6.01 -23.66 15.32
C MET A 1 5.92 -22.62 14.23
N GLY A 2 6.86 -22.64 13.28
CA GLY A 2 6.89 -21.66 12.20
C GLY A 2 5.81 -21.96 11.19
N VAL A 3 5.23 -20.91 10.61
CA VAL A 3 4.29 -21.03 9.49
C VAL A 3 4.99 -20.58 8.22
N THR A 4 4.64 -21.16 7.08
CA THR A 4 5.16 -20.77 5.77
C THR A 4 4.00 -20.46 4.84
N LEU A 5 4.26 -19.53 3.89
CA LEU A 5 3.35 -19.21 2.81
C LEU A 5 3.93 -19.81 1.53
N ASP A 6 3.23 -20.77 0.92
CA ASP A 6 3.70 -21.47 -0.28
C ASP A 6 3.51 -20.58 -1.52
N VAL A 7 4.52 -19.75 -1.77
CA VAL A 7 4.60 -18.88 -2.94
C VAL A 7 5.96 -19.01 -3.61
N PRO A 8 6.04 -18.81 -4.95
CA PRO A 8 7.31 -18.86 -5.65
C PRO A 8 8.36 -17.90 -5.07
N PRO A 9 9.66 -18.26 -5.15
CA PRO A 9 10.74 -17.39 -4.69
C PRO A 9 10.65 -16.00 -5.32
N GLY A 10 10.82 -14.97 -4.50
CA GLY A 10 10.77 -13.57 -4.94
C GLY A 10 9.37 -12.95 -5.02
N VAL A 11 8.28 -13.72 -4.90
CA VAL A 11 6.91 -13.15 -4.89
C VAL A 11 6.69 -12.22 -3.72
N LEU A 12 7.15 -12.58 -2.52
CA LEU A 12 7.06 -11.75 -1.31
C LEU A 12 7.81 -10.42 -1.48
N ALA A 13 9.05 -10.48 -1.96
CA ALA A 13 9.86 -9.29 -2.22
C ALA A 13 9.24 -8.41 -3.32
N GLN A 14 8.68 -9.01 -4.36
CA GLN A 14 7.99 -8.29 -5.42
C GLN A 14 6.70 -7.62 -4.92
N ALA A 15 5.95 -8.28 -4.03
CA ALA A 15 4.76 -7.73 -3.40
C ALA A 15 5.11 -6.52 -2.51
N GLY A 16 6.14 -6.65 -1.66
CA GLY A 16 6.66 -5.53 -0.87
C GLY A 16 7.06 -4.34 -1.74
N LYS A 17 7.83 -4.59 -2.80
CA LYS A 17 8.19 -3.56 -3.78
C LYS A 17 6.98 -2.92 -4.47
N ALA A 18 5.95 -3.69 -4.80
CA ALA A 18 4.75 -3.15 -5.43
C ALA A 18 4.00 -2.19 -4.48
N TRP A 19 3.97 -2.48 -3.18
CA TRP A 19 3.41 -1.59 -2.17
C TRP A 19 4.26 -0.33 -1.96
N ASP A 20 5.58 -0.45 -2.00
CA ASP A 20 6.50 0.69 -1.97
C ASP A 20 6.31 1.61 -3.19
N ASP A 21 6.28 1.04 -4.39
CA ASP A 21 6.00 1.79 -5.63
C ASP A 21 4.61 2.47 -5.58
N ALA A 22 3.62 1.85 -4.94
CA ALA A 22 2.30 2.44 -4.74
C ALA A 22 2.34 3.61 -3.77
N HIS A 23 3.08 3.49 -2.66
CA HIS A 23 3.33 4.58 -1.73
C HIS A 23 3.93 5.79 -2.45
N ASP A 24 5.00 5.59 -3.21
CA ASP A 24 5.68 6.65 -3.95
C ASP A 24 4.75 7.36 -4.96
N LYS A 25 3.96 6.59 -5.72
CA LYS A 25 3.00 7.14 -6.68
C LYS A 25 1.92 7.98 -6.00
N LEU A 26 1.41 7.51 -4.85
CA LEU A 26 0.38 8.21 -4.08
C LEU A 26 0.94 9.49 -3.44
N THR A 27 2.15 9.44 -2.88
CA THR A 27 2.86 10.61 -2.35
C THR A 27 3.08 11.65 -3.46
N GLY A 28 3.56 11.22 -4.64
CA GLY A 28 3.73 12.11 -5.79
C GLY A 28 2.40 12.64 -6.34
N ALA A 29 1.30 11.89 -6.26
CA ALA A 29 -0.04 12.40 -6.57
C ALA A 29 -0.48 13.48 -5.57
N GLY A 30 -0.30 13.25 -4.27
CA GLY A 30 -0.57 14.24 -3.22
C GLY A 30 0.20 15.54 -3.42
N THR A 31 1.51 15.46 -3.73
CA THR A 31 2.31 16.66 -4.04
C THR A 31 1.79 17.41 -5.26
N ARG A 32 1.36 16.70 -6.32
CA ARG A 32 0.79 17.33 -7.51
C ARG A 32 -0.53 18.03 -7.21
N LEU A 33 -1.39 17.43 -6.38
CA LEU A 33 -2.65 18.06 -5.94
C LEU A 33 -2.38 19.32 -5.11
N GLY A 34 -1.43 19.27 -4.18
CA GLY A 34 -1.06 20.41 -3.33
C GLY A 34 -0.45 21.61 -4.08
N ASN A 35 0.02 21.40 -5.31
CA ASN A 35 0.62 22.44 -6.15
C ASN A 35 -0.34 23.02 -7.20
N ILE A 36 -1.63 22.67 -7.15
CA ILE A 36 -2.62 23.22 -8.08
C ILE A 36 -2.91 24.68 -7.74
N GLU A 37 -2.70 25.56 -8.71
CA GLU A 37 -3.00 26.99 -8.58
C GLU A 37 -4.42 27.30 -9.02
N LEU A 38 -5.18 27.96 -8.15
CA LEU A 38 -6.59 28.31 -8.37
C LEU A 38 -6.78 29.74 -8.89
N ALA A 39 -5.68 30.46 -9.14
CA ALA A 39 -5.73 31.83 -9.62
C ALA A 39 -6.48 31.90 -10.96
N ASN A 40 -7.22 33.00 -11.15
CA ASN A 40 -8.01 33.29 -12.35
C ASN A 40 -9.23 32.38 -12.59
N LEU A 41 -9.58 31.51 -11.64
CA LEU A 41 -10.85 30.78 -11.67
C LEU A 41 -12.00 31.69 -11.20
N SER A 42 -13.21 31.43 -11.70
CA SER A 42 -14.41 32.04 -11.11
C SER A 42 -14.66 31.45 -9.71
N THR A 43 -15.28 32.21 -8.81
CA THR A 43 -15.54 31.79 -7.43
C THR A 43 -16.28 30.44 -7.31
N THR A 44 -17.21 30.16 -8.21
CA THR A 44 -17.93 28.86 -8.23
C THR A 44 -16.99 27.71 -8.57
N VAL A 45 -16.11 27.89 -9.54
CA VAL A 45 -15.15 26.87 -9.96
C VAL A 45 -14.07 26.69 -8.89
N GLU A 46 -13.56 27.79 -8.34
CA GLU A 46 -12.60 27.76 -7.23
C GLU A 46 -13.12 26.96 -6.05
N SER A 47 -14.35 27.22 -5.59
CA SER A 47 -14.94 26.47 -4.48
C SER A 47 -15.06 24.97 -4.78
N ALA A 48 -15.48 24.60 -5.98
CA ALA A 48 -15.61 23.20 -6.36
C ALA A 48 -14.24 22.49 -6.44
N VAL A 49 -13.23 23.18 -6.97
CA VAL A 49 -11.86 22.65 -7.05
C VAL A 49 -11.25 22.54 -5.65
N THR A 50 -11.44 23.53 -4.77
CA THR A 50 -10.96 23.46 -3.38
C THR A 50 -11.51 22.24 -2.65
N THR A 51 -12.82 22.00 -2.72
CA THR A 51 -13.41 20.79 -2.09
C THR A 51 -12.85 19.51 -2.68
N PHE A 52 -12.65 19.46 -4.00
CA PHE A 52 -12.00 18.32 -4.65
C PHE A 52 -10.57 18.11 -4.12
N LEU A 53 -9.77 19.17 -4.04
CA LEU A 53 -8.38 19.10 -3.59
C LEU A 53 -8.29 18.65 -2.13
N GLU A 54 -9.15 19.17 -1.24
CA GLU A 54 -9.19 18.79 0.17
C GLU A 54 -9.48 17.29 0.33
N VAL A 55 -10.54 16.80 -0.32
CA VAL A 55 -10.95 15.39 -0.26
C VAL A 55 -9.84 14.49 -0.79
N TRP A 56 -9.36 14.76 -2.01
CA TRP A 56 -8.40 13.86 -2.65
C TRP A 56 -6.99 13.94 -2.05
N SER A 57 -6.58 15.07 -1.49
CA SER A 57 -5.33 15.16 -0.74
C SER A 57 -5.40 14.34 0.56
N GLY A 58 -6.55 14.34 1.24
CA GLY A 58 -6.78 13.49 2.41
C GLY A 58 -6.75 12.00 2.07
N GLU A 59 -7.52 11.59 1.07
CA GLU A 59 -7.61 10.20 0.63
C GLU A 59 -6.24 9.66 0.15
N THR A 60 -5.52 10.42 -0.66
CA THR A 60 -4.17 10.01 -1.12
C THR A 60 -3.19 9.87 0.03
N ALA A 61 -3.25 10.73 1.06
CA ALA A 61 -2.42 10.59 2.25
C ALA A 61 -2.77 9.36 3.11
N VAL A 62 -4.05 8.99 3.20
CA VAL A 62 -4.48 7.76 3.88
C VAL A 62 -3.98 6.53 3.13
N LEU A 63 -4.25 6.45 1.83
CA LEU A 63 -3.83 5.33 0.99
C LEU A 63 -2.30 5.20 0.94
N SER A 64 -1.57 6.32 0.87
CA SER A 64 -0.11 6.33 0.90
C SER A 64 0.44 5.72 2.19
N ARG A 65 -0.13 6.07 3.35
CA ARG A 65 0.27 5.47 4.64
C ARG A 65 -0.04 3.98 4.73
N GLN A 66 -1.19 3.55 4.20
CA GLN A 66 -1.55 2.13 4.14
C GLN A 66 -0.56 1.35 3.26
N ALA A 67 -0.24 1.87 2.07
CA ALA A 67 0.74 1.24 1.18
C ALA A 67 2.13 1.13 1.83
N SER A 68 2.60 2.17 2.51
CA SER A 68 3.86 2.12 3.27
C SER A 68 3.82 1.07 4.39
N SER A 69 2.71 1.00 5.14
CA SER A 69 2.54 -0.02 6.19
C SER A 69 2.50 -1.44 5.63
N HIS A 70 1.91 -1.65 4.45
CA HIS A 70 1.92 -2.95 3.78
C HIS A 70 3.30 -3.32 3.26
N SER A 71 4.07 -2.36 2.73
CA SER A 71 5.48 -2.58 2.35
C SER A 71 6.32 -3.00 3.56
N ALA A 72 6.18 -2.29 4.68
CA ALA A 72 6.91 -2.60 5.93
C ALA A 72 6.62 -4.02 6.44
N ALA A 73 5.38 -4.50 6.32
CA ALA A 73 5.01 -5.86 6.70
C ALA A 73 5.82 -6.95 5.99
N PHE A 74 6.24 -6.72 4.74
CA PHE A 74 7.10 -7.65 4.01
C PHE A 74 8.58 -7.49 4.37
N ALA A 75 9.03 -6.29 4.74
CA ALA A 75 10.39 -6.06 5.20
C ALA A 75 10.65 -6.71 6.57
N ASP A 76 9.66 -6.64 7.48
CA ASP A 76 9.73 -7.28 8.79
C ASP A 76 9.84 -8.80 8.67
N LEU A 77 9.14 -9.42 7.70
CA LEU A 77 9.25 -10.85 7.41
C LEU A 77 10.67 -11.28 7.00
N ASP A 78 11.34 -10.48 6.15
CA ASP A 78 12.71 -10.76 5.70
C ASP A 78 13.73 -10.64 6.86
N ALA A 79 13.44 -9.77 7.84
CA ALA A 79 14.27 -9.56 9.02
C ALA A 79 14.06 -10.61 10.14
N ASP A 80 12.82 -11.07 10.35
CA ASP A 80 12.44 -11.95 11.48
C ASP A 80 12.53 -13.47 11.18
N LEU A 81 13.03 -13.86 10.00
CA LEU A 81 13.29 -15.27 9.63
C LEU A 81 12.04 -16.21 9.67
N GLY A 82 10.81 -15.68 9.54
CA GLY A 82 9.62 -16.51 9.32
C GLY A 82 8.30 -15.90 9.80
N LEU A 83 7.18 -16.50 9.36
CA LEU A 83 5.85 -16.17 9.89
C LEU A 83 5.69 -16.81 11.28
N THR A 84 5.36 -15.97 12.26
CA THR A 84 5.25 -16.36 13.67
C THR A 84 3.96 -17.12 13.98
N ASP A 85 2.89 -16.89 13.20
CA ASP A 85 1.62 -17.61 13.30
C ASP A 85 0.79 -17.58 12.00
N VAL A 86 -0.34 -18.29 12.00
CA VAL A 86 -1.26 -18.41 10.85
C VAL A 86 -1.97 -17.09 10.55
N ALA A 87 -2.28 -16.27 11.56
CA ALA A 87 -2.98 -15.01 11.36
C ALA A 87 -2.11 -14.01 10.58
N GLU A 88 -0.81 -13.98 10.89
CA GLU A 88 0.15 -13.16 10.17
C GLU A 88 0.37 -13.68 8.74
N ALA A 89 0.36 -15.01 8.55
CA ALA A 89 0.44 -15.63 7.23
C ALA A 89 -0.77 -15.26 6.34
N GLU A 90 -1.99 -15.32 6.91
CA GLU A 90 -3.22 -14.90 6.24
C GLU A 90 -3.21 -13.41 5.92
N ARG A 91 -2.70 -12.58 6.85
CA ARG A 91 -2.54 -11.14 6.65
C ARG A 91 -1.62 -10.87 5.46
N LEU A 92 -0.42 -11.44 5.42
CA LEU A 92 0.51 -11.24 4.30
C LEU A 92 -0.04 -11.80 2.99
N ARG A 93 -0.71 -12.95 3.01
CA ARG A 93 -1.37 -13.52 1.82
C ARG A 93 -2.41 -12.56 1.23
N SER A 94 -3.17 -11.86 2.07
CA SER A 94 -4.15 -10.87 1.63
C SER A 94 -3.55 -9.62 0.98
N LEU A 95 -2.23 -9.40 1.17
CA LEU A 95 -1.47 -8.28 0.61
C LEU A 95 -0.70 -8.66 -0.66
N LEU A 96 -0.76 -9.92 -1.08
CA LEU A 96 -0.12 -10.39 -2.31
C LEU A 96 -0.88 -9.92 -3.56
N PRO A 97 -0.29 -10.04 -4.75
CA PRO A 97 -1.06 -10.00 -5.98
C PRO A 97 -2.19 -11.04 -5.93
N PHE A 98 -3.36 -10.70 -6.47
CA PHE A 98 -4.56 -11.54 -6.41
C PHE A 98 -4.33 -13.00 -6.86
N ALA A 99 -3.42 -13.21 -7.82
CA ALA A 99 -3.02 -14.54 -8.29
C ALA A 99 -2.47 -15.48 -7.20
N PHE A 100 -2.05 -14.94 -6.05
CA PHE A 100 -1.47 -15.67 -4.93
C PHE A 100 -2.30 -15.57 -3.65
N HIS A 101 -3.53 -15.02 -3.71
CA HIS A 101 -4.40 -14.93 -2.54
C HIS A 101 -4.86 -16.30 -2.01
N ASP A 102 -4.85 -17.33 -2.85
CA ASP A 102 -5.17 -18.71 -2.48
C ASP A 102 -3.92 -19.54 -2.14
N ALA A 103 -2.75 -18.90 -1.99
CA ALA A 103 -1.51 -19.59 -1.62
C ALA A 103 -1.69 -20.41 -0.33
N PRO A 104 -1.27 -21.69 -0.32
CA PRO A 104 -1.32 -22.51 0.89
C PRO A 104 -0.54 -21.89 2.04
N ILE A 105 -1.06 -22.07 3.25
CA ILE A 105 -0.38 -21.73 4.50
C ILE A 105 -0.10 -23.06 5.20
N GLU A 106 1.17 -23.38 5.39
CA GLU A 106 1.60 -24.63 6.01
C GLU A 106 2.22 -24.34 7.38
N GLY A 107 1.89 -25.16 8.37
CA GLY A 107 2.52 -25.10 9.69
C GLY A 107 3.36 -26.36 9.90
N GLU A 108 4.61 -26.19 10.36
CA GLU A 108 5.43 -27.31 10.88
C GLU A 108 4.92 -27.82 12.23
#